data_AF-A0A821WE20-F1
#
_entry.id   AF-A0A821WE20-F1
#
_cell.length_a   1.000
_cell.length_b   1.000
_cell.length_c   1.000
_cell.angle_alpha   90.00
_cell.angle_beta   90.00
_cell.angle_gamma   90.00
#
_symmetry.space_group_name_H-M   'P 1'
#
loop_
_entity.id
_entity.type
_entity.pdbx_description
1 polymer ?
#
loop_
_entity_poly.entity_id
_entity_poly.type
_entity_poly.pdbx_seq_one_letter_code
_entity_poly.pdbx_strand_id
1 'polypeptide(L)'
;MKSFLVLCVLIMNGYCFPMLDIQLDNSWSLFKSIFKKQYLSNEEETTRRQIWEENVALIRKHNLESDLGIHSYTLEMNQFGDMTNEAFRNQMNGFKMNLKGTINHADHHIFSAPSNVALPDSVDWRTKGYVTNIKDQGQCGSCWAFSTTGSLEGQHF
;
A
#
# COMPACT_ATOMS: atom_id res chain seq x y z
N MET A 1 -5.95 -50.75 49.35
CA MET A 1 -5.25 -50.57 48.06
C MET A 1 -6.25 -50.20 46.98
N LYS A 2 -6.38 -48.92 46.64
CA LYS A 2 -6.99 -48.47 45.37
C LYS A 2 -6.24 -47.19 44.96
N SER A 3 -5.22 -47.35 44.11
CA SER A 3 -4.47 -46.23 43.54
C SER A 3 -5.35 -45.49 42.54
N PHE A 4 -5.45 -44.17 42.70
CA PHE A 4 -6.04 -43.28 41.71
C PHE A 4 -4.92 -42.85 40.75
N LEU A 5 -4.99 -43.28 39.49
CA LEU A 5 -4.08 -42.81 38.45
C LEU A 5 -4.68 -41.50 37.88
N VAL A 6 -4.09 -40.36 38.21
CA VAL A 6 -4.43 -39.08 37.59
C VAL A 6 -3.60 -38.96 36.32
N LEU A 7 -4.24 -39.10 35.16
CA LEU A 7 -3.62 -38.92 33.86
C LEU A 7 -3.60 -37.42 33.53
N CYS A 8 -2.47 -36.75 33.75
CA CYS A 8 -2.24 -35.38 33.29
C CYS A 8 -2.11 -35.36 31.76
N VAL A 9 -3.17 -34.96 31.07
CA VAL A 9 -3.11 -34.64 29.63
C VAL A 9 -2.50 -33.25 29.48
N LEU A 10 -1.23 -33.19 29.10
CA LEU A 10 -0.58 -31.95 28.69
C LEU A 10 -1.11 -31.55 27.32
N ILE A 11 -2.04 -30.59 27.30
CA ILE A 11 -2.46 -29.90 26.06
C ILE A 11 -1.30 -28.99 25.66
N MET A 12 -0.41 -29.51 24.81
CA MET A 12 0.55 -28.67 24.11
C MET A 12 -0.23 -27.82 23.12
N ASN A 13 -0.56 -26.58 23.50
CA ASN A 13 -0.97 -25.57 22.54
C ASN A 13 0.17 -25.42 21.53
N GLY A 14 0.00 -25.99 20.34
CA GLY A 14 0.91 -25.84 19.24
C GLY A 14 0.87 -24.39 18.78
N TYR A 15 1.69 -23.54 19.39
CA TYR A 15 2.03 -22.26 18.82
C TYR A 15 2.89 -22.56 17.58
N CYS A 16 2.24 -22.64 16.43
CA CYS A 16 2.92 -22.61 15.15
C CYS A 16 3.52 -21.21 15.03
N PHE A 17 4.76 -21.05 15.49
CA PHE A 17 5.54 -19.86 15.17
C PHE A 17 5.73 -19.86 13.64
N PRO A 18 5.36 -18.79 12.93
CA PRO A 18 5.66 -18.70 11.52
C PRO A 18 7.17 -18.79 11.37
N MET A 19 7.64 -19.87 10.75
CA MET A 19 9.05 -20.09 10.50
C MET A 19 9.46 -19.14 9.38
N LEU A 20 10.26 -18.14 9.72
CA LEU A 20 10.83 -17.21 8.75
C LEU A 20 11.71 -17.96 7.75
N ASP A 21 11.64 -17.60 6.48
CA ASP A 21 12.46 -18.21 5.44
C ASP A 21 13.89 -17.69 5.52
N ILE A 22 14.81 -18.54 5.99
CA ILE A 22 16.24 -18.21 6.13
C ILE A 22 16.89 -17.85 4.79
N GLN A 23 16.35 -18.32 3.66
CA GLN A 23 16.86 -17.98 2.34
C GLN A 23 16.61 -16.50 2.00
N LEU A 24 15.69 -15.85 2.69
CA LEU A 24 15.35 -14.44 2.50
C LEU A 24 16.11 -13.50 3.44
N ASP A 25 16.97 -13.99 4.34
CA ASP A 25 17.73 -13.17 5.30
C ASP A 25 18.50 -12.00 4.63
N ASN A 26 19.19 -12.31 3.53
CA ASN A 26 19.96 -11.31 2.79
C ASN A 26 19.04 -10.28 2.11
N SER A 27 17.94 -10.73 1.53
CA SER A 27 16.94 -9.88 0.88
C SER A 27 16.23 -8.97 1.89
N TRP A 28 15.92 -9.49 3.09
CA TRP A 28 15.37 -8.71 4.19
C TRP A 28 16.34 -7.63 4.66
N SER A 29 17.62 -8.00 4.85
CA SER A 29 18.67 -7.06 5.24
C SER A 29 18.84 -5.95 4.19
N LEU A 30 18.81 -6.30 2.91
CA LEU A 30 18.88 -5.34 1.81
C LEU A 30 17.65 -4.43 1.78
N PHE A 31 16.44 -4.97 1.93
CA PHE A 31 15.20 -4.21 2.02
C PHE A 31 15.27 -3.16 3.13
N LYS A 32 15.66 -3.57 4.34
CA LYS A 32 15.83 -2.64 5.47
C LYS A 32 16.87 -1.55 5.15
N SER A 33 17.97 -1.90 4.50
CA SER A 33 19.01 -0.94 4.12
C SER A 33 18.52 0.07 3.08
N ILE A 34 17.90 -0.39 1.99
CA ILE A 34 17.41 0.46 0.89
C ILE A 34 16.37 1.45 1.40
N PHE A 35 15.40 0.97 2.17
CA PHE A 35 14.30 1.79 2.67
C PHE A 35 14.52 2.35 4.08
N LYS A 36 15.76 2.24 4.59
CA LYS A 36 16.20 2.75 5.90
C LYS A 36 15.26 2.38 7.05
N LYS A 37 14.80 1.13 7.05
CA LYS A 37 13.88 0.61 8.06
C LYS A 37 14.56 0.45 9.40
N GLN A 38 13.88 0.87 10.46
CA GLN A 38 14.29 0.72 11.84
C GLN A 38 13.08 0.27 12.65
N TYR A 39 13.29 -0.67 13.56
CA TYR A 39 12.24 -1.25 14.40
C TYR A 39 12.66 -1.12 15.86
N LEU A 40 11.68 -0.90 16.73
CA LEU A 40 11.92 -0.61 18.15
C LEU A 40 12.26 -1.87 18.97
N SER A 41 11.86 -3.04 18.47
CA SER A 41 12.11 -4.31 19.13
C SER A 41 12.30 -5.45 18.12
N ASN A 42 12.94 -6.53 18.57
CA ASN A 42 13.07 -7.76 17.77
C ASN A 42 11.71 -8.40 17.48
N GLU A 43 10.72 -8.21 18.36
CA GLU A 43 9.35 -8.69 18.16
C GLU A 43 8.65 -7.91 17.03
N GLU A 44 8.83 -6.58 17.00
CA GLU A 44 8.35 -5.76 15.88
C GLU A 44 9.04 -6.17 14.59
N GLU A 45 10.38 -6.30 14.60
CA GLU A 45 11.12 -6.70 13.40
C GLU A 45 10.65 -8.06 12.88
N THR A 46 10.43 -9.03 13.76
CA THR A 46 9.90 -10.36 13.40
C THR A 46 8.54 -10.25 12.72
N THR A 47 7.62 -9.47 13.30
CA THR A 47 6.29 -9.22 12.74
C THR A 47 6.38 -8.54 11.37
N ARG A 48 7.24 -7.52 11.24
CA ARG A 48 7.46 -6.78 9.99
C ARG A 48 8.04 -7.65 8.91
N ARG A 49 8.96 -8.53 9.27
CA ARG A 49 9.54 -9.51 8.37
C ARG A 49 8.51 -10.52 7.88
N GLN A 50 7.62 -11.02 8.75
CA GLN A 50 6.54 -11.92 8.33
C GLN A 50 5.65 -11.27 7.27
N ILE A 51 5.19 -10.03 7.52
CA ILE A 51 4.39 -9.27 6.55
C ILE A 51 5.16 -9.07 5.23
N TRP A 52 6.46 -8.79 5.32
CA TRP A 52 7.31 -8.65 4.15
C TRP A 52 7.44 -9.94 3.34
N GLU A 53 7.63 -11.10 3.98
CA GLU A 53 7.69 -12.40 3.30
C GLU A 53 6.34 -12.75 2.63
N GLU A 54 5.22 -12.45 3.28
CA GLU A 54 3.87 -12.56 2.68
C GLU A 54 3.75 -11.69 1.43
N ASN A 55 4.22 -10.44 1.48
CA ASN A 55 4.20 -9.55 0.32
C ASN A 55 5.18 -10.00 -0.79
N VAL A 56 6.33 -10.58 -0.45
CA VAL A 56 7.23 -11.21 -1.44
C VAL A 56 6.52 -12.35 -2.16
N ALA A 57 5.83 -13.22 -1.43
CA ALA A 57 5.07 -14.33 -2.02
C ALA A 57 3.92 -13.81 -2.92
N LEU A 58 3.21 -12.78 -2.48
CA LEU A 58 2.16 -12.11 -3.25
C LEU A 58 2.71 -11.54 -4.57
N ILE A 59 3.83 -10.82 -4.53
CA ILE A 59 4.47 -10.23 -5.71
C ILE A 59 4.89 -11.32 -6.69
N ARG A 60 5.55 -12.39 -6.21
CA ARG A 60 6.01 -13.51 -7.06
C ARG A 60 4.84 -14.18 -7.77
N LYS A 61 3.77 -14.49 -7.02
CA LYS A 61 2.57 -15.10 -7.58
C LYS A 61 1.91 -14.21 -8.63
N HIS A 62 1.68 -12.94 -8.29
CA HIS A 62 1.03 -11.99 -9.19
C HIS A 62 1.82 -11.80 -10.49
N ASN A 63 3.15 -11.68 -10.41
CA ASN A 63 3.96 -11.48 -11.61
C ASN A 63 4.01 -12.72 -12.50
N LEU A 64 4.00 -13.93 -11.91
CA LEU A 64 3.83 -15.16 -12.68
C LEU A 64 2.48 -15.17 -13.43
N GLU A 65 1.41 -14.74 -12.77
CA GLU A 65 0.09 -14.62 -13.39
C GLU A 65 0.08 -13.53 -14.49
N SER A 66 0.82 -12.43 -14.30
CA SER A 66 1.00 -11.38 -15.33
C SER A 66 1.75 -11.90 -16.56
N ASP A 67 2.80 -12.70 -16.38
CA ASP A 67 3.53 -13.35 -17.48
C ASP A 67 2.63 -14.30 -18.31
N LEU A 68 1.59 -14.84 -17.68
CA LEU A 68 0.55 -15.64 -18.33
C LEU A 68 -0.57 -14.79 -18.97
N GLY A 69 -0.48 -13.47 -18.91
CA GLY A 69 -1.46 -12.53 -19.46
C GLY A 69 -2.74 -12.39 -18.63
N ILE A 70 -2.76 -12.87 -17.38
CA ILE A 70 -3.93 -12.75 -16.48
C ILE A 70 -4.06 -11.32 -15.95
N HIS A 71 -2.92 -10.67 -15.67
CA HIS A 71 -2.86 -9.29 -15.21
C HIS A 71 -2.14 -8.41 -16.23
N SER A 72 -2.68 -7.21 -16.47
CA SER A 72 -2.08 -6.19 -17.36
C SER A 72 -1.02 -5.33 -16.69
N TYR A 73 -0.64 -5.65 -15.46
CA TYR A 73 0.34 -4.93 -14.66
C TYR A 73 1.16 -5.91 -13.83
N THR A 74 2.27 -5.43 -13.28
CA THR A 74 3.15 -6.17 -12.38
C THR A 74 3.23 -5.47 -11.03
N LEU A 75 3.68 -6.22 -10.01
CA LEU A 75 3.98 -5.71 -8.69
C LEU A 75 5.49 -5.71 -8.46
N GLU A 76 5.97 -4.79 -7.64
CA GLU A 76 7.36 -4.71 -7.24
C GLU A 76 7.45 -4.40 -5.74
N MET A 77 8.51 -4.92 -5.11
CA MET A 77 8.78 -4.63 -3.71
C MET A 77 9.18 -3.15 -3.56
N ASN A 78 8.47 -2.42 -2.70
CA ASN A 78 8.74 -1.02 -2.43
C ASN A 78 8.77 -0.75 -0.92
N GLN A 79 8.93 0.51 -0.52
CA GLN A 79 9.04 0.93 0.88
C GLN A 79 7.87 0.53 1.80
N PHE A 80 6.74 0.07 1.25
CA PHE A 80 5.57 -0.39 2.01
C PHE A 80 5.55 -1.92 2.17
N GLY A 81 6.60 -2.62 1.75
CA GLY A 81 6.68 -4.08 1.76
C GLY A 81 6.47 -4.73 3.12
N ASP A 82 6.77 -4.04 4.22
CA ASP A 82 6.59 -4.51 5.60
C ASP A 82 5.29 -4.03 6.26
N MET A 83 4.32 -3.61 5.46
CA MET A 83 3.01 -3.14 5.90
C MET A 83 1.89 -4.03 5.34
N THR A 84 0.88 -4.28 6.18
CA THR A 84 -0.37 -4.86 5.69
C THR A 84 -1.14 -3.81 4.88
N ASN A 85 -2.01 -4.25 3.97
CA ASN A 85 -2.84 -3.32 3.21
C ASN A 85 -3.72 -2.44 4.12
N GLU A 86 -4.22 -3.00 5.22
CA GLU A 86 -4.99 -2.25 6.21
C GLU A 86 -4.16 -1.14 6.88
N ALA A 87 -2.95 -1.47 7.35
CA ALA A 87 -2.06 -0.48 7.94
C ALA A 87 -1.69 0.61 6.93
N PHE A 88 -1.40 0.23 5.68
CA PHE A 88 -1.14 1.17 4.61
C PHE A 88 -2.32 2.13 4.40
N ARG A 89 -3.54 1.62 4.28
CA ARG A 89 -4.74 2.47 4.10
C ARG A 89 -4.95 3.40 5.28
N ASN A 90 -4.81 2.92 6.51
CA ASN A 90 -5.01 3.73 7.71
C ASN A 90 -3.99 4.88 7.83
N GLN A 91 -2.77 4.67 7.34
CA GLN A 91 -1.67 5.64 7.47
C GLN A 91 -1.53 6.58 6.26
N MET A 92 -1.76 6.04 5.06
CA MET A 92 -1.47 6.75 3.80
C MET A 92 -2.73 7.32 3.14
N ASN A 93 -3.93 6.82 3.45
CA ASN A 93 -5.16 7.32 2.84
C ASN A 93 -5.96 8.15 3.87
N GLY A 94 -6.23 9.42 3.57
CA GLY A 94 -7.05 10.26 4.44
C GLY A 94 -8.16 11.04 3.75
N PHE A 95 -8.47 10.72 2.49
CA PHE A 95 -9.69 11.22 1.86
C PHE A 95 -10.93 10.71 2.60
N LYS A 96 -11.79 11.63 3.04
CA LYS A 96 -13.05 11.32 3.72
C LYS A 96 -14.19 11.94 2.92
N MET A 97 -14.96 11.09 2.22
CA MET A 97 -16.12 11.54 1.46
C MET A 97 -17.23 11.98 2.43
N ASN A 98 -17.65 13.26 2.34
CA ASN A 98 -18.81 13.73 3.08
C ASN A 98 -20.09 13.47 2.27
N LEU A 99 -20.72 12.30 2.50
CA LEU A 99 -21.97 11.90 1.84
C LEU A 99 -23.23 12.62 2.40
N LYS A 100 -23.11 13.36 3.51
CA LYS A 100 -24.23 14.07 4.14
C LYS A 100 -24.43 15.48 3.61
N GLY A 101 -23.44 16.02 2.91
CA GLY A 101 -23.59 17.23 2.12
C GLY A 101 -24.15 16.86 0.76
N THR A 102 -25.46 16.70 0.64
CA THR A 102 -26.14 16.84 -0.65
C THR A 102 -25.71 18.19 -1.20
N ILE A 103 -24.83 18.16 -2.18
CA ILE A 103 -24.43 19.35 -2.92
C ILE A 103 -25.72 19.90 -3.51
N ASN A 104 -26.15 21.08 -3.05
CA ASN A 104 -27.18 21.83 -3.75
C ASN A 104 -26.61 22.14 -5.14
N HIS A 105 -26.95 21.31 -6.12
CA HIS A 105 -26.47 21.39 -7.51
C HIS A 105 -26.76 22.74 -8.20
N ALA A 106 -27.55 23.61 -7.56
CA ALA A 106 -27.94 24.91 -8.09
C ALA A 106 -26.83 25.98 -8.06
N ASP A 107 -25.82 25.87 -7.20
CA ASP A 107 -24.82 26.93 -6.95
C ASP A 107 -23.38 26.55 -7.30
N HIS A 108 -23.16 25.51 -8.11
CA HIS A 108 -21.81 25.09 -8.51
C HIS A 108 -21.62 25.25 -10.02
N HIS A 109 -20.48 25.82 -10.40
CA HIS A 109 -19.99 25.81 -11.77
C HIS A 109 -19.65 24.36 -12.16
N ILE A 110 -20.65 23.63 -12.63
CA ILE A 110 -20.48 22.31 -13.21
C ILE A 110 -19.71 22.47 -14.52
N PHE A 111 -18.69 21.63 -14.73
CA PHE A 111 -17.93 21.59 -15.96
C PHE A 111 -18.87 21.50 -17.17
N SER A 112 -18.79 22.48 -18.06
CA SER A 112 -19.54 22.52 -19.31
C SER A 112 -18.62 22.13 -20.46
N ALA A 113 -18.81 20.92 -20.99
CA ALA A 113 -18.01 20.43 -22.10
C ALA A 113 -18.31 21.26 -23.37
N PRO A 114 -17.27 21.69 -24.12
CA PRO A 114 -17.47 22.39 -25.38
C PRO A 114 -18.05 21.45 -26.45
N SER A 115 -18.93 21.98 -27.29
CA SER A 115 -19.47 21.25 -28.44
C SER A 115 -18.50 21.29 -29.63
N ASN A 116 -18.49 20.22 -30.44
CA ASN A 116 -17.73 20.12 -31.70
C ASN A 116 -16.20 20.25 -31.57
N VAL A 117 -15.61 19.80 -30.46
CA VAL A 117 -14.16 19.75 -30.28
C VAL A 117 -13.64 18.35 -30.56
N ALA A 118 -12.70 18.21 -31.50
CA ALA A 118 -11.92 16.99 -31.66
C ALA A 118 -10.82 16.96 -30.60
N LEU A 119 -10.82 15.91 -29.77
CA LEU A 119 -9.80 15.69 -28.76
C LEU A 119 -8.72 14.75 -29.31
N PRO A 120 -7.46 14.89 -28.85
CA PRO A 120 -6.40 13.95 -29.21
C PRO A 120 -6.65 12.58 -28.55
N ASP A 121 -6.17 11.52 -29.20
CA ASP A 121 -6.27 10.14 -28.67
C ASP A 121 -5.46 9.92 -27.37
N SER A 122 -4.46 10.78 -27.11
CA SER A 122 -3.65 10.74 -25.90
C SER A 122 -3.15 12.12 -25.49
N VAL A 123 -3.03 12.35 -24.18
CA VAL A 123 -2.48 13.57 -23.59
C VAL A 123 -1.55 13.21 -22.44
N ASP A 124 -0.35 13.78 -22.44
CA ASP A 124 0.58 13.71 -21.31
C ASP A 124 1.04 15.13 -20.92
N TRP A 125 0.45 15.64 -19.83
CA TRP A 125 0.73 16.97 -19.30
C TRP A 125 2.17 17.15 -18.78
N ARG A 126 2.87 16.05 -18.45
CA ARG A 126 4.28 16.10 -18.03
C ARG A 126 5.17 16.63 -19.15
N THR A 127 4.91 16.19 -20.38
CA THR A 127 5.64 16.65 -21.58
C THR A 127 5.40 18.13 -21.91
N LYS A 128 4.36 18.70 -21.31
CA LYS A 128 3.96 20.10 -21.49
C LYS A 128 4.41 20.98 -20.33
N GLY A 129 4.98 20.40 -19.27
CA GLY A 129 5.46 21.12 -18.08
C GLY A 129 4.42 21.37 -16.99
N TYR A 130 3.15 21.02 -17.21
CA TYR A 130 2.02 21.25 -16.30
C TYR A 130 2.01 20.36 -15.04
N VAL A 131 3.06 19.55 -14.84
CA VAL A 131 3.14 18.58 -13.74
C VAL A 131 4.47 18.79 -13.01
N THR A 132 4.40 19.10 -11.72
CA THR A 132 5.58 19.24 -10.87
C THR A 132 6.20 17.87 -10.51
N ASN A 133 7.38 17.88 -9.89
CA ASN A 133 8.01 16.66 -9.41
C ASN A 133 7.12 15.92 -8.41
N ILE A 134 7.20 14.59 -8.42
CA ILE A 134 6.49 13.72 -7.47
C ILE A 134 6.92 14.08 -6.04
N LYS A 135 5.93 14.20 -5.15
CA LYS A 135 6.11 14.54 -3.74
C LYS A 135 5.76 13.34 -2.85
N ASP A 136 6.23 13.34 -1.61
CA ASP A 136 5.91 12.33 -0.59
C ASP A 136 5.04 12.96 0.52
N GLN A 137 3.86 12.37 0.75
CA GLN A 137 2.95 12.79 1.80
C GLN A 137 3.36 12.31 3.20
N GLY A 138 4.26 11.34 3.29
CA GLY A 138 4.61 10.68 4.53
C GLY A 138 3.39 10.07 5.24
N GLN A 139 3.47 10.01 6.56
CA GLN A 139 2.55 9.27 7.43
C GLN A 139 1.33 10.10 7.88
N CYS A 140 0.76 10.94 7.00
CA CYS A 140 -0.21 11.98 7.37
C CYS A 140 -1.62 11.81 6.77
N GLY A 141 -1.86 10.80 5.93
CA GLY A 141 -3.16 10.67 5.22
C GLY A 141 -3.54 11.90 4.38
N SER A 142 -2.58 12.73 3.98
CA SER A 142 -2.82 14.03 3.37
C SER A 142 -3.01 13.97 1.84
N CYS A 143 -3.28 12.80 1.27
CA CYS A 143 -3.41 12.59 -0.18
C CYS A 143 -4.38 13.58 -0.87
N TRP A 144 -5.47 13.96 -0.20
CA TRP A 144 -6.43 14.95 -0.70
C TRP A 144 -5.79 16.33 -0.91
N ALA A 145 -4.92 16.77 -0.02
CA ALA A 145 -4.24 18.06 -0.12
C ALA A 145 -3.26 18.07 -1.30
N PHE A 146 -2.52 16.98 -1.50
CA PHE A 146 -1.61 16.83 -2.66
C PHE A 146 -2.38 16.77 -3.99
N SER A 147 -3.54 16.11 -4.01
CA SER A 147 -4.42 16.13 -5.19
C SER A 147 -4.91 17.55 -5.51
N THR A 148 -5.27 18.33 -4.49
CA THR A 148 -5.70 19.73 -4.66
C THR A 148 -4.57 20.62 -5.15
N THR A 149 -3.41 20.58 -4.51
CA THR A 149 -2.28 21.43 -4.89
C THR A 149 -1.74 21.07 -6.27
N GLY A 150 -1.65 19.79 -6.63
CA GLY A 150 -1.21 19.39 -7.98
C GLY A 150 -2.14 19.91 -9.09
N SER A 151 -3.45 19.93 -8.84
CA SER A 151 -4.42 20.52 -9.79
C SER A 151 -4.24 22.03 -9.92
N LEU A 152 -4.01 22.74 -8.80
CA LEU A 152 -3.75 24.18 -8.80
C LEU A 152 -2.41 24.53 -9.46
N GLU A 153 -1.36 23.76 -9.19
CA GLU A 153 -0.05 23.90 -9.84
C GLU A 153 -0.18 23.80 -11.37
N GLY A 154 -0.96 22.83 -11.87
CA GLY A 154 -1.22 22.69 -13.30
C GLY A 154 -2.00 23.87 -13.91
N GLN A 155 -2.94 24.47 -13.18
CA GLN A 155 -3.64 25.68 -13.68
C GLN A 155 -2.75 26.93 -13.66
N HIS A 156 -1.71 26.96 -12.82
CA HIS A 156 -0.84 28.11 -12.68
C HIS A 156 0.39 28.10 -13.62
N PHE A 157 0.67 26.97 -14.26
CA PHE A 157 1.85 26.73 -15.10
C PHE A 157 1.91 27.61 -16.36
#